data_AF-A0A537VDK7-F1
#
_entry.id   AF-A0A537VDK7-F1
#
_cell.length_a   1.000
_cell.length_b   1.000
_cell.length_c   1.000
_cell.angle_alpha   90.00
_cell.angle_beta   90.00
_cell.angle_gamma   90.00
#
_symmetry.space_group_name_H-M   'P 1'
#
loop_
_entity.id
_entity.type
_entity.pdbx_description
1 polymer ?
#
loop_
_entity_poly.entity_id
_entity_poly.type
_entity_poly.pdbx_seq_one_letter_code
_entity_poly.pdbx_strand_id
1 'polypeptide(L)'
;MASITIRQLGDDLKRRLRLRAARNGRSMEDEARTILRDAASLEAGRIEARPEAPQRAAPRGRVVADTPARAAAGAHAAGTQHILLIIGGGIAAYKALDLIRRLKEHGLAVRCILTKAAQEFITPLSAGALSGERVFTDLFDPGSEFDVGHIRLAREVDLVVVAPATADLMAKLAGGHADDLASAVLVATDRKVLLAPAMNPHMWQHKATQRNLARLVEDGVALVGPNTGEMAEAGEAGIGRMAEPLEIAAAVVSLIGDGEGALKGKRVIVTSGPTHESIDPVRYIANRSSGKQGHAIAAAAAEAGAHVTLVSGPVNVPDPPGVAVVKVTTAQDMLAAVTKALPADVAVFAAAVADWRIAKPQANKIKKGAGGSPKLALTENPDILATVAHDARKRPRLVIGFAAETEHIVEHAKAKLARKGCDWILANDVSAAGGAMGGDRNTVHFVTAQGVESWPPQSKEEVARALVARMAETLAGAKRSAHAAGLDLVAAVPAGAPVIIAPGGRAAIPTGLAFALPAGIEGQIRPRSGLALHHGVTVLNSPGTLDPDYRGEVHVILANFGRDPFAVERGARIAQLVLAATLQAAIREVANLDETTRGVRGFGSTGT
;
A
#
# COMPACT_ATOMS: atom_id res chain seq x y z
N MET A 1 30.30 11.95 38.29
CA MET A 1 30.25 11.22 37.02
C MET A 1 31.09 9.96 37.17
N ALA A 2 30.48 8.78 37.26
CA ALA A 2 31.24 7.53 37.24
C ALA A 2 31.69 7.26 35.80
N SER A 3 33.00 7.20 35.53
CA SER A 3 33.51 6.80 34.21
C SER A 3 33.66 5.28 34.19
N ILE A 4 33.06 4.63 33.19
CA ILE A 4 33.30 3.22 32.90
C ILE A 4 34.43 3.13 31.89
N THR A 5 35.49 2.40 32.25
CA THR A 5 36.59 2.09 31.34
C THR A 5 36.50 0.63 30.93
N ILE A 6 36.26 0.36 29.64
CA ILE A 6 36.21 -1.00 29.11
C ILE A 6 37.63 -1.40 28.68
N ARG A 7 38.21 -2.41 29.33
CA ARG A 7 39.57 -2.93 29.04
C ARG A 7 39.51 -4.37 28.53
N GLN A 8 40.60 -4.84 27.93
CA GLN A 8 40.79 -6.23 27.49
C GLN A 8 39.73 -6.77 26.50
N LEU A 9 39.24 -5.95 25.57
CA LEU A 9 38.43 -6.45 24.46
C LEU A 9 39.30 -7.32 23.54
N GLY A 10 38.85 -8.55 23.26
CA GLY A 10 39.49 -9.41 22.28
C GLY A 10 39.51 -8.77 20.89
N ASP A 11 40.52 -9.09 20.07
CA ASP A 11 40.78 -8.36 18.83
C ASP A 11 39.68 -8.54 17.77
N ASP A 12 39.01 -9.70 17.74
CA ASP A 12 37.83 -9.90 16.89
C ASP A 12 36.65 -9.02 17.32
N LEU A 13 36.45 -8.82 18.62
CA LEU A 13 35.40 -7.95 19.14
C LEU A 13 35.70 -6.47 18.87
N LYS A 14 36.98 -6.04 19.00
CA LYS A 14 37.42 -4.69 18.59
C LYS A 14 37.19 -4.45 17.11
N ARG A 15 37.46 -5.44 16.25
CA ARG A 15 37.24 -5.35 14.80
C ARG A 15 35.75 -5.19 14.48
N ARG A 16 34.88 -6.02 15.08
CA ARG A 16 33.43 -5.91 14.91
C ARG A 16 32.88 -4.59 15.42
N LEU A 17 33.38 -4.10 16.55
CA LEU A 17 32.98 -2.81 17.12
C LEU A 17 33.40 -1.64 16.23
N ARG A 18 34.61 -1.67 15.64
CA ARG A 18 35.06 -0.65 14.67
C ARG A 18 34.17 -0.59 13.43
N LEU A 19 33.88 -1.75 12.83
CA LEU A 19 33.05 -1.83 11.62
C LEU A 19 31.63 -1.31 11.90
N ARG A 20 31.08 -1.66 13.06
CA ARG A 20 29.75 -1.21 13.48
C ARG A 20 29.71 0.30 13.77
N ALA A 21 30.72 0.83 14.46
CA ALA A 21 30.84 2.26 14.75
C ALA A 21 30.99 3.09 13.46
N ALA A 22 31.79 2.60 12.50
CA ALA A 22 31.93 3.22 11.18
C ALA A 22 30.61 3.22 10.39
N ARG A 23 29.87 2.10 10.40
CA ARG A 23 28.55 2.00 9.77
C ARG A 23 27.54 2.99 10.35
N ASN A 24 27.63 3.28 11.64
CA ASN A 24 26.71 4.16 12.35
C ASN A 24 27.21 5.61 12.48
N GLY A 25 28.37 5.94 11.90
CA GLY A 25 28.94 7.30 11.93
C GLY A 25 29.33 7.79 13.32
N ARG A 26 29.75 6.90 14.23
CA ARG A 26 30.05 7.21 15.64
C ARG A 26 31.44 6.75 16.05
N SER A 27 31.93 7.27 17.17
CA SER A 27 33.15 6.77 17.81
C SER A 27 32.92 5.35 18.35
N MET A 28 33.99 4.55 18.48
CA MET A 28 33.87 3.22 19.09
C MET A 28 33.39 3.27 20.55
N GLU A 29 33.72 4.33 21.28
CA GLU A 29 33.28 4.51 22.67
C GLU A 29 31.77 4.78 22.75
N ASP A 30 31.25 5.65 21.87
CA ASP A 30 29.81 5.94 21.83
C ASP A 30 28.98 4.74 21.38
N GLU A 31 29.51 3.94 20.44
CA GLU A 31 28.87 2.70 20.01
C GLU A 31 28.82 1.69 21.17
N ALA A 32 29.92 1.52 21.93
CA ALA A 32 29.95 0.65 23.10
C ALA A 32 28.97 1.11 24.20
N ARG A 33 28.89 2.42 24.45
CA ARG A 33 27.96 3.00 25.43
C ARG A 33 26.49 2.79 25.03
N THR A 34 26.20 2.87 23.73
CA THR A 34 24.85 2.59 23.20
C THR A 34 24.48 1.12 23.41
N ILE A 35 25.37 0.20 23.07
CA ILE A 35 25.14 -1.25 23.27
C ILE A 35 24.87 -1.59 24.74
N LEU A 36 25.65 -1.01 25.67
CA LEU A 36 25.46 -1.24 27.11
C LEU A 36 24.14 -0.65 27.63
N ARG A 37 23.70 0.49 27.09
CA ARG A 37 22.41 1.10 27.45
C ARG A 37 21.24 0.22 26.99
N ASP A 38 21.31 -0.30 25.77
CA ASP A 38 20.27 -1.17 25.22
C ASP A 38 20.19 -2.50 26.01
N ALA A 39 21.35 -3.07 26.38
CA ALA A 39 21.42 -4.27 27.20
C ALA A 39 20.82 -4.06 28.60
N ALA A 40 21.14 -2.95 29.27
CA ALA A 40 20.58 -2.62 30.58
C ALA A 40 19.07 -2.37 30.54
N SER A 41 18.57 -1.82 29.42
CA SER A 41 17.13 -1.58 29.21
C SER A 41 16.33 -2.89 29.07
N LEU A 42 16.96 -3.96 28.59
CA LEU A 42 16.35 -5.29 28.47
C LEU A 42 16.26 -6.04 29.81
N GLU A 43 17.12 -5.72 30.79
CA GLU A 43 17.09 -6.33 32.13
C GLU A 43 16.14 -5.62 33.10
N ALA A 44 15.94 -4.30 32.96
CA ALA A 44 15.03 -3.53 33.82
C ALA A 44 13.57 -4.03 33.75
N GLY A 45 13.16 -4.64 32.63
CA GLY A 45 11.82 -5.24 32.47
C GLY A 45 11.62 -6.60 33.16
N ARG A 46 12.63 -7.14 33.86
CA ARG A 46 12.57 -8.47 34.51
C ARG A 46 12.58 -8.45 36.04
N ILE A 47 12.67 -7.29 36.69
CA ILE A 47 12.84 -7.19 38.16
C ILE A 47 11.53 -6.96 38.93
N GLU A 48 10.43 -6.60 38.27
CA GLU A 48 9.11 -6.44 38.92
C GLU A 48 8.23 -7.70 38.83
N ALA A 49 8.64 -8.79 39.47
CA ALA A 49 7.72 -9.85 39.89
C ALA A 49 8.39 -10.73 40.96
N ARG A 50 7.98 -10.53 42.22
CA ARG A 50 8.37 -11.37 43.35
C ARG A 50 7.27 -12.44 43.56
N PRO A 51 7.57 -13.76 43.51
CA PRO A 51 6.56 -14.78 43.72
C PRO A 51 6.55 -15.33 45.15
N GLU A 52 5.36 -15.59 45.68
CA GLU A 52 5.11 -16.52 46.79
C GLU A 52 5.35 -17.97 46.33
N ALA A 53 5.80 -18.83 47.26
CA ALA A 53 6.16 -20.24 47.03
C ALA A 53 5.05 -21.22 47.52
N PRO A 54 5.22 -22.55 47.43
CA PRO A 54 5.12 -23.36 46.21
C PRO A 54 4.16 -24.56 46.39
N GLN A 55 3.69 -25.20 45.31
CA GLN A 55 3.22 -26.59 45.39
C GLN A 55 3.40 -27.39 44.08
N ARG A 56 4.36 -28.32 44.16
CA ARG A 56 4.56 -29.64 43.51
C ARG A 56 3.86 -29.97 42.18
N ALA A 57 4.65 -30.29 41.14
CA ALA A 57 5.00 -31.67 40.75
C ALA A 57 5.77 -31.68 39.41
N ALA A 58 6.77 -32.57 39.28
CA ALA A 58 7.49 -32.90 38.03
C ALA A 58 7.11 -34.35 37.60
N PRO A 59 7.54 -34.88 36.43
CA PRO A 59 8.25 -34.28 35.30
C PRO A 59 7.57 -34.51 33.94
N ARG A 60 8.06 -33.77 32.93
CA ARG A 60 7.70 -33.87 31.52
C ARG A 60 8.30 -35.12 30.87
N GLY A 61 7.46 -35.94 30.26
CA GLY A 61 7.87 -36.97 29.30
C GLY A 61 8.27 -36.34 27.96
N ARG A 62 9.37 -36.85 27.38
CA ARG A 62 9.97 -36.42 26.12
C ARG A 62 9.13 -36.89 24.94
N VAL A 63 8.96 -36.04 23.93
CA VAL A 63 8.39 -36.38 22.62
C VAL A 63 9.52 -36.33 21.59
N VAL A 64 9.68 -37.42 20.84
CA VAL A 64 10.42 -37.45 19.58
C VAL A 64 9.36 -37.38 18.47
N ALA A 65 9.48 -36.38 17.61
CA ALA A 65 8.74 -36.32 16.36
C ALA A 65 9.77 -36.33 15.23
N ASP A 66 9.70 -37.35 14.38
CA ASP A 66 10.44 -37.37 13.12
C ASP A 66 9.97 -36.22 12.23
N THR A 67 10.94 -35.44 11.78
CA THR A 67 10.72 -34.29 10.89
C THR A 67 10.90 -34.78 9.45
N PRO A 68 9.89 -34.67 8.55
CA PRO A 68 10.18 -34.73 7.14
C PRO A 68 10.95 -33.46 6.76
N ALA A 69 12.05 -33.66 6.02
CA ALA A 69 12.97 -32.62 5.58
C ALA A 69 12.24 -31.37 5.08
N ARG A 70 12.46 -30.26 5.79
CA ARG A 70 12.10 -28.92 5.30
C ARG A 70 12.89 -28.66 4.02
N ALA A 71 12.17 -28.60 2.90
CA ALA A 71 12.62 -27.86 1.73
C ALA A 71 12.89 -26.42 2.17
N ALA A 72 14.15 -26.02 2.13
CA ALA A 72 14.58 -24.64 2.29
C ALA A 72 14.15 -23.85 1.03
N ALA A 73 12.91 -23.39 0.99
CA ALA A 73 12.48 -22.34 0.07
C ALA A 73 12.59 -21.00 0.80
N GLY A 74 13.32 -20.06 0.20
CA GLY A 74 13.77 -18.82 0.80
C GLY A 74 12.67 -17.96 1.40
N ALA A 75 12.83 -17.62 2.67
CA ALA A 75 12.12 -16.51 3.29
C ALA A 75 12.70 -15.21 2.73
N HIS A 76 12.08 -14.67 1.67
CA HIS A 76 12.29 -13.28 1.28
C HIS A 76 11.63 -12.35 2.30
N ALA A 77 12.29 -11.24 2.62
CA ALA A 77 11.73 -10.19 3.45
C ALA A 77 10.42 -9.70 2.83
N ALA A 78 9.34 -9.72 3.61
CA ALA A 78 8.03 -9.28 3.15
C ALA A 78 8.09 -7.82 2.67
N GLY A 79 7.85 -7.58 1.37
CA GLY A 79 7.50 -6.26 0.83
C GLY A 79 8.30 -5.73 -0.37
N THR A 80 9.41 -6.34 -0.79
CA THR A 80 10.17 -5.87 -1.96
C THR A 80 9.81 -6.66 -3.21
N GLN A 81 9.39 -5.97 -4.27
CA GLN A 81 9.11 -6.57 -5.58
C GLN A 81 10.39 -6.70 -6.40
N HIS A 82 10.51 -7.80 -7.14
CA HIS A 82 11.71 -8.22 -7.86
C HIS A 82 11.51 -8.15 -9.38
N ILE A 83 12.44 -7.48 -10.06
CA ILE A 83 12.47 -7.30 -11.51
C ILE A 83 13.62 -8.07 -12.12
N LEU A 84 13.32 -8.86 -13.15
CA LEU A 84 14.35 -9.39 -14.02
C LEU A 84 14.54 -8.48 -15.23
N LEU A 85 15.68 -7.79 -15.30
CA LEU A 85 16.06 -6.94 -16.41
C LEU A 85 16.96 -7.71 -17.39
N ILE A 86 16.41 -8.06 -18.55
CA ILE A 86 17.13 -8.66 -19.67
C ILE A 86 17.64 -7.54 -20.58
N ILE A 87 18.95 -7.47 -20.78
CA ILE A 87 19.61 -6.44 -21.59
C ILE A 87 20.06 -7.06 -22.91
N GLY A 88 19.46 -6.60 -24.01
CA GLY A 88 19.80 -6.99 -25.38
C GLY A 88 21.01 -6.25 -25.95
N GLY A 89 21.61 -6.82 -27.00
CA GLY A 89 22.78 -6.24 -27.67
C GLY A 89 22.43 -5.15 -28.67
N GLY A 90 22.49 -3.90 -28.24
CA GLY A 90 22.37 -2.74 -29.13
C GLY A 90 22.90 -1.47 -28.45
N ILE A 91 23.10 -0.40 -29.23
CA ILE A 91 23.67 0.84 -28.72
C ILE A 91 22.92 1.41 -27.52
N ALA A 92 21.60 1.17 -27.42
CA ALA A 92 20.78 1.63 -26.29
C ALA A 92 21.05 0.88 -24.97
N ALA A 93 21.90 -0.16 -24.93
CA ALA A 93 22.21 -0.92 -23.73
C ALA A 93 22.76 -0.05 -22.58
N TYR A 94 23.47 1.05 -22.86
CA TYR A 94 23.94 1.96 -21.81
C TYR A 94 22.77 2.60 -21.04
N LYS A 95 21.60 2.80 -21.67
CA LYS A 95 20.40 3.35 -21.01
C LYS A 95 19.85 2.42 -19.94
N ALA A 96 20.08 1.10 -20.08
CA ALA A 96 19.68 0.13 -19.08
C ALA A 96 20.39 0.35 -17.73
N LEU A 97 21.59 0.95 -17.73
CA LEU A 97 22.30 1.30 -16.49
C LEU A 97 21.55 2.41 -15.71
N ASP A 98 21.04 3.44 -16.38
CA ASP A 98 20.18 4.45 -15.73
C ASP A 98 18.84 3.84 -15.32
N LEU A 99 18.26 2.97 -16.15
CA LEU A 99 17.01 2.27 -15.81
C LEU A 99 17.13 1.47 -14.50
N ILE A 100 18.23 0.76 -14.26
CA ILE A 100 18.47 0.06 -12.98
C ILE A 100 18.36 1.04 -11.79
N ARG A 101 18.92 2.25 -11.92
CA ARG A 101 18.83 3.28 -10.89
C ARG A 101 17.40 3.74 -10.68
N ARG A 102 16.67 4.03 -11.76
CA ARG A 102 15.25 4.47 -11.70
C ARG A 102 14.37 3.43 -11.01
N LEU A 103 14.50 2.16 -11.37
CA LEU A 103 13.74 1.08 -10.75
C LEU A 103 14.05 0.96 -9.25
N LYS A 104 15.32 1.12 -8.85
CA LYS A 104 15.72 1.12 -7.43
C LYS A 104 15.22 2.35 -6.67
N GLU A 105 15.13 3.52 -7.31
CA GLU A 105 14.50 4.73 -6.74
C GLU A 105 13.02 4.49 -6.41
N HIS A 106 12.35 3.57 -7.13
CA HIS A 106 10.99 3.10 -6.84
C HIS A 106 10.93 1.93 -5.83
N GLY A 107 12.04 1.57 -5.19
CA GLY A 107 12.09 0.51 -4.17
C GLY A 107 12.06 -0.91 -4.75
N LEU A 108 12.25 -1.07 -6.07
CA LEU A 108 12.26 -2.37 -6.73
C LEU A 108 13.66 -3.00 -6.66
N ALA A 109 13.72 -4.29 -6.36
CA ALA A 109 14.95 -5.07 -6.50
C ALA A 109 15.13 -5.44 -7.98
N VAL A 110 16.35 -5.29 -8.50
CA VAL A 110 16.63 -5.53 -9.94
C VAL A 110 17.73 -6.57 -10.06
N ARG A 111 17.44 -7.66 -10.77
CA ARG A 111 18.40 -8.68 -11.17
C ARG A 111 18.60 -8.61 -12.68
N CYS A 112 19.84 -8.72 -13.16
CA CYS A 112 20.13 -8.50 -14.58
C CYS A 112 20.57 -9.78 -15.29
N ILE A 113 20.09 -9.95 -16.52
CA ILE A 113 20.65 -10.88 -17.52
C ILE A 113 21.25 -10.04 -18.64
N LEU A 114 22.52 -10.25 -18.98
CA LEU A 114 23.14 -9.65 -20.16
C LEU A 114 23.29 -10.73 -21.23
N THR A 115 22.70 -10.49 -22.41
CA THR A 115 22.99 -11.30 -23.59
C THR A 115 24.47 -11.22 -23.97
N LYS A 116 24.99 -12.19 -24.72
CA LYS A 116 26.37 -12.13 -25.24
C LYS A 116 26.61 -10.83 -26.01
N ALA A 117 25.67 -10.43 -26.86
CA ALA A 117 25.77 -9.18 -27.62
C ALA A 117 25.69 -7.92 -26.74
N ALA A 118 24.97 -7.93 -25.61
CA ALA A 118 24.95 -6.78 -24.68
C ALA A 118 26.28 -6.57 -23.97
N GLN A 119 27.05 -7.66 -23.75
CA GLN A 119 28.36 -7.59 -23.09
C GLN A 119 29.40 -6.82 -23.92
N GLU A 120 29.19 -6.69 -25.23
CA GLU A 120 30.02 -5.85 -26.12
C GLU A 120 29.76 -4.34 -25.94
N PHE A 121 28.62 -3.96 -25.35
CA PHE A 121 28.24 -2.55 -25.13
C PHE A 121 28.41 -2.11 -23.67
N ILE A 122 28.08 -3.00 -22.73
CA ILE A 122 28.17 -2.73 -21.28
C ILE A 122 28.74 -3.94 -20.56
N THR A 123 29.37 -3.74 -19.40
CA THR A 123 29.96 -4.85 -18.65
C THR A 123 29.00 -5.42 -17.59
N PRO A 124 29.08 -6.74 -17.29
CA PRO A 124 28.39 -7.32 -16.14
C PRO A 124 28.75 -6.64 -14.81
N LEU A 125 29.98 -6.13 -14.69
CA LEU A 125 30.42 -5.39 -13.50
C LEU A 125 29.62 -4.09 -13.32
N SER A 126 29.41 -3.31 -14.38
CA SER A 126 28.65 -2.06 -14.32
C SER A 126 27.19 -2.30 -13.91
N ALA A 127 26.53 -3.30 -14.53
CA ALA A 127 25.16 -3.66 -14.18
C ALA A 127 25.06 -4.24 -12.76
N GLY A 128 26.03 -5.06 -12.34
CA GLY A 128 26.10 -5.65 -11.00
C GLY A 128 26.31 -4.62 -9.90
N ALA A 129 27.19 -3.64 -10.12
CA ALA A 129 27.43 -2.56 -9.17
C ALA A 129 26.18 -1.68 -8.95
N LEU A 130 25.41 -1.41 -10.02
CA LEU A 130 24.20 -0.59 -9.92
C LEU A 130 23.02 -1.38 -9.33
N SER A 131 22.84 -2.63 -9.72
CA SER A 131 21.78 -3.50 -9.17
C SER A 131 22.06 -3.87 -7.71
N GLY A 132 23.31 -4.08 -7.34
CA GLY A 132 23.70 -4.66 -6.05
C GLY A 132 23.49 -6.18 -6.01
N GLU A 133 23.27 -6.82 -7.16
CA GLU A 133 23.07 -8.25 -7.32
C GLU A 133 24.06 -8.84 -8.34
N ARG A 134 24.14 -10.18 -8.34
CA ARG A 134 24.85 -10.91 -9.38
C ARG A 134 24.18 -10.70 -10.74
N VAL A 135 24.99 -10.50 -11.77
CA VAL A 135 24.54 -10.47 -13.16
C VAL A 135 24.74 -11.84 -13.81
N PHE A 136 23.73 -12.30 -14.54
CA PHE A 136 23.75 -13.58 -15.23
C PHE A 136 24.02 -13.37 -16.73
N THR A 137 24.81 -14.27 -17.32
CA THR A 137 25.33 -14.09 -18.69
C THR A 137 25.28 -15.34 -19.55
N ASP A 138 25.35 -16.53 -18.95
CA ASP A 138 25.37 -17.80 -19.68
C ASP A 138 24.32 -18.78 -19.12
N LEU A 139 23.78 -19.60 -20.01
CA LEU A 139 22.81 -20.64 -19.68
C LEU A 139 23.48 -21.83 -18.98
N PHE A 140 24.74 -22.12 -19.33
CA PHE A 140 25.51 -23.27 -18.85
C PHE A 140 26.66 -22.82 -17.95
N ASP A 141 26.36 -22.04 -16.91
CA ASP A 141 27.36 -21.64 -15.94
C ASP A 141 27.57 -22.76 -14.89
N PRO A 142 28.77 -23.38 -14.81
CA PRO A 142 29.06 -24.46 -13.86
C PRO A 142 28.94 -24.03 -12.40
N GLY A 143 29.06 -22.73 -12.09
CA GLY A 143 28.83 -22.17 -10.76
C GLY A 143 27.36 -22.07 -10.37
N SER A 144 26.44 -22.40 -11.28
CA SER A 144 24.98 -22.33 -11.11
C SER A 144 24.27 -23.69 -11.28
N GLU A 145 24.96 -24.71 -11.78
CA GLU A 145 24.38 -25.97 -12.28
C GLU A 145 23.74 -26.88 -11.21
N PHE A 146 23.98 -26.60 -9.92
CA PHE A 146 23.36 -27.36 -8.83
C PHE A 146 21.90 -26.95 -8.54
N ASP A 147 21.39 -25.91 -9.21
CA ASP A 147 20.03 -25.43 -9.02
C ASP A 147 19.50 -24.90 -10.37
N VAL A 148 18.28 -25.25 -10.76
CA VAL A 148 17.75 -25.04 -12.12
C VAL A 148 17.62 -23.53 -12.46
N GLY A 149 18.70 -22.92 -12.93
CA GLY A 149 18.92 -21.46 -12.91
C GLY A 149 17.91 -20.64 -13.71
N HIS A 150 17.60 -21.01 -14.96
CA HIS A 150 16.65 -20.28 -15.80
C HIS A 150 15.20 -20.40 -15.29
N ILE A 151 14.78 -21.57 -14.80
CA ILE A 151 13.44 -21.77 -14.22
C ILE A 151 13.30 -20.98 -12.92
N ARG A 152 14.33 -21.00 -12.06
CA ARG A 152 14.34 -20.28 -10.80
C ARG A 152 14.32 -18.76 -11.03
N LEU A 153 15.15 -18.25 -11.95
CA LEU A 153 15.15 -16.85 -12.36
C LEU A 153 13.80 -16.39 -12.93
N ALA A 154 13.12 -17.25 -13.70
CA ALA A 154 11.80 -16.97 -14.24
C ALA A 154 10.70 -16.91 -13.17
N ARG A 155 10.83 -17.69 -12.08
CA ARG A 155 9.82 -17.82 -11.02
C ARG A 155 9.97 -16.82 -9.88
N GLU A 156 11.20 -16.44 -9.54
CA GLU A 156 11.55 -15.57 -8.40
C GLU A 156 11.37 -14.07 -8.67
N VAL A 157 10.69 -13.70 -9.76
CA VAL A 157 10.46 -12.29 -10.12
C VAL A 157 8.98 -12.01 -10.32
N ASP A 158 8.62 -10.73 -10.16
CA ASP A 158 7.25 -10.24 -10.31
C ASP A 158 6.98 -9.74 -11.75
N LEU A 159 8.03 -9.27 -12.45
CA LEU A 159 7.97 -8.79 -13.84
C LEU A 159 9.30 -9.03 -14.55
N VAL A 160 9.23 -9.41 -15.83
CA VAL A 160 10.39 -9.47 -16.73
C VAL A 160 10.39 -8.24 -17.64
N VAL A 161 11.51 -7.54 -17.71
CA VAL A 161 11.69 -6.34 -18.55
C VAL A 161 12.83 -6.61 -19.53
N VAL A 162 12.59 -6.39 -20.83
CA VAL A 162 13.62 -6.51 -21.88
C VAL A 162 13.94 -5.12 -22.42
N ALA A 163 15.15 -4.64 -22.14
CA ALA A 163 15.54 -3.25 -22.37
C ALA A 163 17.06 -3.13 -22.61
N PRO A 164 17.52 -2.92 -23.85
CA PRO A 164 16.73 -2.86 -25.08
C PRO A 164 16.19 -4.24 -25.51
N ALA A 165 14.97 -4.27 -26.04
CA ALA A 165 14.44 -5.40 -26.80
C ALA A 165 14.84 -5.24 -28.28
N THR A 166 15.88 -5.96 -28.71
CA THR A 166 16.37 -5.94 -30.09
C THR A 166 15.42 -6.72 -31.01
N ALA A 167 15.53 -6.49 -32.33
CA ALA A 167 14.76 -7.26 -33.32
C ALA A 167 14.99 -8.77 -33.18
N ASP A 168 16.23 -9.18 -32.86
CA ASP A 168 16.61 -10.57 -32.62
C ASP A 168 15.91 -11.17 -31.39
N LEU A 169 15.94 -10.49 -30.23
CA LEU A 169 15.23 -10.96 -29.04
C LEU A 169 13.71 -11.03 -29.26
N MET A 170 13.13 -10.06 -29.97
CA MET A 170 11.72 -10.10 -30.34
C MET A 170 11.40 -11.28 -31.27
N ALA A 171 12.27 -11.58 -32.24
CA ALA A 171 12.12 -12.74 -33.11
C ALA A 171 12.25 -14.06 -32.36
N LYS A 172 13.22 -14.17 -31.44
CA LYS A 172 13.40 -15.33 -30.58
C LYS A 172 12.16 -15.60 -29.74
N LEU A 173 11.61 -14.57 -29.09
CA LEU A 173 10.42 -14.72 -28.26
C LEU A 173 9.18 -15.09 -29.08
N ALA A 174 8.95 -14.40 -30.20
CA ALA A 174 7.81 -14.70 -31.08
C ALA A 174 7.88 -16.11 -31.70
N GLY A 175 9.09 -16.62 -31.92
CA GLY A 175 9.34 -17.97 -32.45
C GLY A 175 9.50 -19.07 -31.39
N GLY A 176 9.48 -18.74 -30.09
CA GLY A 176 9.67 -19.70 -29.01
C GLY A 176 11.09 -20.29 -28.94
N HIS A 177 12.11 -19.54 -29.35
CA HIS A 177 13.50 -19.96 -29.26
C HIS A 177 14.03 -19.84 -27.81
N ALA A 178 14.92 -20.76 -27.40
CA ALA A 178 15.48 -20.85 -26.05
C ALA A 178 16.95 -21.28 -26.06
N ASP A 179 17.75 -20.70 -26.96
CA ASP A 179 19.15 -21.06 -27.24
C ASP A 179 20.18 -20.31 -26.38
N ASP A 180 19.74 -19.29 -25.62
CA ASP A 180 20.54 -18.57 -24.63
C ASP A 180 19.75 -18.34 -23.34
N LEU A 181 20.41 -17.87 -22.27
CA LEU A 181 19.76 -17.68 -20.98
C LEU A 181 18.56 -16.72 -21.04
N ALA A 182 18.68 -15.62 -21.81
CA ALA A 182 17.64 -14.61 -21.92
C ALA A 182 16.38 -15.19 -22.58
N SER A 183 16.55 -15.82 -23.74
CA SER A 183 15.47 -16.46 -24.49
C SER A 183 14.86 -17.65 -23.73
N ALA A 184 15.68 -18.47 -23.08
CA ALA A 184 15.20 -19.58 -22.23
C ALA A 184 14.33 -19.08 -21.07
N VAL A 185 14.71 -17.98 -20.40
CA VAL A 185 13.88 -17.38 -19.35
C VAL A 185 12.58 -16.80 -19.90
N LEU A 186 12.63 -16.12 -21.05
CA LEU A 186 11.45 -15.52 -21.67
C LEU A 186 10.41 -16.58 -22.10
N VAL A 187 10.86 -17.76 -22.55
CA VAL A 187 9.96 -18.87 -22.88
C VAL A 187 9.48 -19.62 -21.63
N ALA A 188 10.27 -19.64 -20.55
CA ALA A 188 9.95 -20.36 -19.32
C ALA A 188 9.10 -19.57 -18.31
N THR A 189 8.96 -18.25 -18.46
CA THR A 189 8.26 -17.40 -17.48
C THR A 189 6.75 -17.42 -17.64
N ASP A 190 6.04 -17.44 -16.51
CA ASP A 190 4.59 -17.20 -16.41
C ASP A 190 4.27 -15.76 -15.96
N ARG A 191 5.31 -14.92 -15.83
CA ARG A 191 5.20 -13.53 -15.38
C ARG A 191 4.92 -12.62 -16.57
N LYS A 192 4.37 -11.44 -16.28
CA LYS A 192 4.20 -10.38 -17.29
C LYS A 192 5.57 -10.02 -17.87
N VAL A 193 5.61 -9.78 -19.17
CA VAL A 193 6.81 -9.35 -19.91
C VAL A 193 6.56 -7.95 -20.47
N LEU A 194 7.50 -7.02 -20.21
CA LEU A 194 7.53 -5.69 -20.81
C LEU A 194 8.73 -5.59 -21.77
N LEU A 195 8.46 -5.25 -23.03
CA LEU A 195 9.50 -4.98 -24.02
C LEU A 195 9.67 -3.47 -24.20
N ALA A 196 10.92 -3.01 -24.21
CA ALA A 196 11.32 -1.67 -24.63
C ALA A 196 12.13 -1.76 -25.94
N PRO A 197 11.48 -1.75 -27.11
CA PRO A 197 12.16 -2.00 -28.38
C PRO A 197 13.22 -0.95 -28.69
N ALA A 198 14.34 -1.38 -29.28
CA ALA A 198 15.38 -0.48 -29.76
C ALA A 198 16.08 -1.05 -30.99
N MET A 199 15.95 -0.36 -32.12
CA MET A 199 16.58 -0.74 -33.39
C MET A 199 16.51 0.40 -34.41
N ASN A 200 17.30 0.30 -35.48
CA ASN A 200 17.24 1.21 -36.61
C ASN A 200 15.81 1.28 -37.21
N PRO A 201 15.33 2.44 -37.71
CA PRO A 201 13.98 2.59 -38.26
C PRO A 201 13.64 1.61 -39.38
N HIS A 202 14.60 1.28 -40.24
CA HIS A 202 14.40 0.28 -41.29
C HIS A 202 14.20 -1.11 -40.72
N MET A 203 14.96 -1.47 -39.66
CA MET A 203 14.74 -2.73 -38.94
C MET A 203 13.37 -2.74 -38.24
N TRP A 204 12.95 -1.61 -37.66
CA TRP A 204 11.64 -1.49 -37.02
C TRP A 204 10.50 -1.68 -38.04
N GLN A 205 10.58 -1.03 -39.20
CA GLN A 205 9.57 -1.11 -40.26
C GLN A 205 9.61 -2.43 -41.04
N HIS A 206 10.64 -3.26 -40.85
CA HIS A 206 10.77 -4.51 -41.57
C HIS A 206 9.59 -5.45 -41.26
N LYS A 207 9.06 -6.10 -42.31
CA LYS A 207 7.86 -6.96 -42.22
C LYS A 207 7.98 -8.07 -41.17
N ALA A 208 9.18 -8.65 -41.02
CA ALA A 208 9.41 -9.67 -40.01
C ALA A 208 9.27 -9.11 -38.58
N THR A 209 9.85 -7.94 -38.31
CA THR A 209 9.77 -7.26 -37.00
C THR A 209 8.32 -6.90 -36.68
N GLN A 210 7.59 -6.34 -37.64
CA GLN A 210 6.18 -5.98 -37.46
C GLN A 210 5.28 -7.21 -37.23
N ARG A 211 5.53 -8.33 -37.94
CA ARG A 211 4.82 -9.60 -37.70
C ARG A 211 5.10 -10.15 -36.31
N ASN A 212 6.37 -10.13 -35.88
CA ASN A 212 6.76 -10.61 -34.54
C ASN A 212 6.15 -9.71 -33.46
N LEU A 213 6.18 -8.39 -33.65
CA LEU A 213 5.54 -7.43 -32.74
C LEU A 213 4.05 -7.70 -32.59
N ALA A 214 3.32 -7.84 -33.70
CA ALA A 214 1.89 -8.12 -33.68
C ALA A 214 1.59 -9.42 -32.92
N ARG A 215 2.41 -10.46 -33.13
CA ARG A 215 2.27 -11.73 -32.43
C ARG A 215 2.52 -11.61 -30.92
N LEU A 216 3.58 -10.90 -30.53
CA LEU A 216 3.91 -10.69 -29.11
C LEU A 216 2.80 -9.93 -28.38
N VAL A 217 2.21 -8.92 -29.03
CA VAL A 217 1.05 -8.19 -28.48
C VAL A 217 -0.16 -9.12 -28.33
N GLU A 218 -0.44 -9.96 -29.32
CA GLU A 218 -1.50 -10.98 -29.26
C GLU A 218 -1.27 -11.97 -28.11
N ASP A 219 -0.02 -12.37 -27.88
CA ASP A 219 0.41 -13.26 -26.80
C ASP A 219 0.44 -12.57 -25.42
N GLY A 220 0.02 -11.31 -25.32
CA GLY A 220 -0.15 -10.57 -24.06
C GLY A 220 1.12 -9.89 -23.54
N VAL A 221 2.16 -9.76 -24.36
CA VAL A 221 3.40 -9.05 -24.02
C VAL A 221 3.18 -7.54 -24.04
N ALA A 222 3.56 -6.85 -22.97
CA ALA A 222 3.45 -5.40 -22.85
C ALA A 222 4.59 -4.68 -23.58
N LEU A 223 4.35 -3.45 -24.01
CA LEU A 223 5.28 -2.63 -24.79
C LEU A 223 5.41 -1.21 -24.21
N VAL A 224 6.62 -0.66 -24.28
CA VAL A 224 6.91 0.76 -24.02
C VAL A 224 7.83 1.31 -25.12
N GLY A 225 7.36 2.35 -25.82
CA GLY A 225 8.00 2.83 -27.04
C GLY A 225 7.85 1.84 -28.22
N PRO A 226 8.77 1.87 -29.20
CA PRO A 226 9.92 2.77 -29.33
C PRO A 226 9.49 4.22 -29.62
N ASN A 227 10.35 5.17 -29.26
CA ASN A 227 10.18 6.59 -29.52
C ASN A 227 10.70 6.96 -30.93
N THR A 228 10.32 8.16 -31.37
CA THR A 228 10.88 8.79 -32.58
C THR A 228 12.12 9.62 -32.21
N GLY A 229 13.16 9.59 -33.03
CA GLY A 229 14.32 10.48 -32.86
C GLY A 229 15.42 10.22 -33.89
N GLU A 230 16.48 11.03 -33.82
CA GLU A 230 17.73 10.77 -34.55
C GLU A 230 18.40 9.49 -34.04
N MET A 231 18.95 8.73 -34.98
CA MET A 231 19.70 7.51 -34.72
C MET A 231 21.19 7.80 -34.56
N ALA A 232 21.96 6.79 -34.15
CA ALA A 232 23.42 6.89 -34.07
C ALA A 232 24.08 7.11 -35.44
N GLU A 233 23.41 6.71 -36.52
CA GLU A 233 23.86 6.89 -37.91
C GLU A 233 23.42 8.26 -38.44
N ALA A 234 24.37 9.00 -39.01
CA ALA A 234 24.12 10.34 -39.53
C ALA A 234 23.12 10.31 -40.69
N GLY A 235 22.03 11.05 -40.58
CA GLY A 235 20.99 11.16 -41.61
C GLY A 235 19.79 10.22 -41.44
N GLU A 236 19.76 9.40 -40.41
CA GLU A 236 18.64 8.50 -40.12
C GLU A 236 17.84 8.99 -38.91
N ALA A 237 16.58 9.38 -39.14
CA ALA A 237 15.63 9.77 -38.11
C ALA A 237 14.30 9.03 -38.30
N GLY A 238 13.73 8.51 -37.22
CA GLY A 238 12.48 7.75 -37.32
C GLY A 238 12.11 7.03 -36.02
N ILE A 239 11.07 6.21 -36.11
CA ILE A 239 10.61 5.36 -35.01
C ILE A 239 11.58 4.18 -34.86
N GLY A 240 12.08 3.95 -33.65
CA GLY A 240 13.01 2.85 -33.36
C GLY A 240 13.95 3.12 -32.18
N ARG A 241 13.98 4.35 -31.68
CA ARG A 241 14.76 4.73 -30.50
C ARG A 241 14.13 4.14 -29.25
N MET A 242 14.93 3.52 -28.39
CA MET A 242 14.46 3.03 -27.08
C MET A 242 13.79 4.15 -26.28
N ALA A 243 12.63 3.85 -25.69
CA ALA A 243 11.98 4.73 -24.71
C ALA A 243 12.96 5.16 -23.61
N GLU A 244 12.76 6.34 -23.04
CA GLU A 244 13.65 6.85 -22.00
C GLU A 244 13.52 6.03 -20.71
N PRO A 245 14.60 5.87 -19.92
CA PRO A 245 14.58 5.08 -18.68
C PRO A 245 13.44 5.43 -17.73
N LEU A 246 13.05 6.72 -17.64
CA LEU A 246 11.92 7.17 -16.83
C LEU A 246 10.57 6.66 -17.35
N GLU A 247 10.37 6.64 -18.67
CA GLU A 247 9.15 6.12 -19.30
C GLU A 247 9.04 4.61 -19.07
N ILE A 248 10.15 3.89 -19.20
CA ILE A 248 10.20 2.45 -18.93
C ILE A 248 9.93 2.18 -17.45
N ALA A 249 10.56 2.92 -16.53
CA ALA A 249 10.31 2.78 -15.10
C ALA A 249 8.85 3.05 -14.73
N ALA A 250 8.22 4.06 -15.33
CA ALA A 250 6.80 4.33 -15.14
C ALA A 250 5.91 3.18 -15.65
N ALA A 251 6.21 2.63 -16.84
CA ALA A 251 5.50 1.47 -17.38
C ALA A 251 5.67 0.22 -16.49
N VAL A 252 6.87 -0.01 -15.96
CA VAL A 252 7.16 -1.07 -14.99
C VAL A 252 6.32 -0.91 -13.74
N VAL A 253 6.33 0.27 -13.11
CA VAL A 253 5.53 0.56 -11.91
C VAL A 253 4.03 0.37 -12.20
N SER A 254 3.55 0.77 -13.37
CA SER A 254 2.15 0.55 -13.76
C SER A 254 1.82 -0.95 -13.88
N LEU A 255 2.68 -1.74 -14.53
CA LEU A 255 2.42 -3.18 -14.76
C LEU A 255 2.51 -4.01 -13.48
N ILE A 256 3.39 -3.63 -12.56
CA ILE A 256 3.47 -4.21 -11.23
C ILE A 256 2.27 -3.74 -10.38
N GLY A 257 1.88 -2.48 -10.50
CA GLY A 257 0.73 -1.87 -9.82
C GLY A 257 -0.63 -2.43 -10.25
N ASP A 258 -0.71 -3.15 -11.38
CA ASP A 258 -1.89 -3.93 -11.76
C ASP A 258 -2.19 -5.11 -10.80
N GLY A 259 -1.24 -5.46 -9.94
CA GLY A 259 -1.48 -6.28 -8.76
C GLY A 259 -2.19 -5.44 -7.69
N GLU A 260 -3.51 -5.58 -7.61
CA GLU A 260 -4.37 -5.12 -6.51
C GLU A 260 -3.92 -3.83 -5.81
N GLY A 261 -3.93 -2.71 -6.53
CA GLY A 261 -3.85 -1.39 -5.90
C GLY A 261 -4.75 -1.34 -4.66
N ALA A 262 -4.24 -0.86 -3.54
CA ALA A 262 -4.89 -1.01 -2.23
C ALA A 262 -6.30 -0.37 -2.14
N LEU A 263 -6.65 0.48 -3.12
CA LEU A 263 -7.96 1.10 -3.31
C LEU A 263 -8.65 0.69 -4.62
N LYS A 264 -8.24 -0.43 -5.24
CA LYS A 264 -8.82 -0.92 -6.49
C LYS A 264 -10.33 -1.07 -6.40
N GLY A 265 -11.02 -0.48 -7.38
CA GLY A 265 -12.49 -0.47 -7.47
C GLY A 265 -13.18 0.43 -6.44
N LYS A 266 -12.43 1.18 -5.61
CA LYS A 266 -13.00 2.17 -4.68
C LYS A 266 -13.18 3.51 -5.38
N ARG A 267 -14.25 4.22 -5.02
CA ARG A 267 -14.52 5.58 -5.50
C ARG A 267 -14.09 6.59 -4.45
N VAL A 268 -13.20 7.51 -4.83
CA VAL A 268 -12.64 8.53 -3.94
C VAL A 268 -12.96 9.92 -4.48
N ILE A 269 -13.56 10.77 -3.65
CA ILE A 269 -13.73 12.20 -3.95
C ILE A 269 -12.68 12.98 -3.18
N VAL A 270 -11.97 13.89 -3.84
CA VAL A 270 -11.00 14.78 -3.21
C VAL A 270 -11.35 16.23 -3.58
N THR A 271 -11.43 17.12 -2.59
CA THR A 271 -11.51 18.57 -2.85
C THR A 271 -10.14 19.21 -2.70
N SER A 272 -9.84 20.20 -3.54
CA SER A 272 -8.53 20.84 -3.56
C SER A 272 -8.60 22.32 -3.94
N GLY A 273 -7.58 23.09 -3.53
CA GLY A 273 -7.46 24.51 -3.86
C GLY A 273 -8.32 25.44 -3.00
N PRO A 274 -8.28 26.76 -3.26
CA PRO A 274 -9.14 27.74 -2.61
C PRO A 274 -10.48 27.87 -3.33
N THR A 275 -11.46 28.54 -2.72
CA THR A 275 -12.62 29.09 -3.44
C THR A 275 -12.48 30.60 -3.60
N HIS A 276 -13.01 31.13 -4.71
CA HIS A 276 -13.00 32.55 -5.04
C HIS A 276 -14.43 33.10 -4.98
N GLU A 277 -14.75 33.84 -3.93
CA GLU A 277 -16.06 34.45 -3.72
C GLU A 277 -16.07 35.88 -4.30
N SER A 278 -16.68 36.06 -5.46
CA SER A 278 -16.65 37.34 -6.19
C SER A 278 -17.28 38.49 -5.40
N ILE A 279 -16.58 39.62 -5.38
CA ILE A 279 -17.09 40.92 -4.90
C ILE A 279 -17.67 41.71 -6.06
N ASP A 280 -16.88 41.80 -7.12
CA ASP A 280 -17.20 42.39 -8.42
C ASP A 280 -16.44 41.59 -9.52
N PRO A 281 -16.55 41.90 -10.82
CA PRO A 281 -15.85 41.14 -11.86
C PRO A 281 -14.31 41.16 -11.78
N VAL A 282 -13.72 41.99 -10.91
CA VAL A 282 -12.27 42.19 -10.80
C VAL A 282 -11.73 41.66 -9.47
N ARG A 283 -12.56 41.59 -8.42
CA ARG A 283 -12.12 41.30 -7.06
C ARG A 283 -12.92 40.15 -6.46
N TYR A 284 -12.26 39.35 -5.63
CA TYR A 284 -12.86 38.23 -4.92
C TYR A 284 -12.23 38.06 -3.53
N ILE A 285 -12.91 37.30 -2.67
CA ILE A 285 -12.42 36.82 -1.38
C ILE A 285 -11.93 35.38 -1.56
N ALA A 286 -10.73 35.07 -1.08
CA ALA A 286 -10.17 33.71 -1.16
C ALA A 286 -9.19 33.43 -0.03
N ASN A 287 -9.07 32.15 0.31
CA ASN A 287 -8.05 31.65 1.23
C ASN A 287 -6.73 31.37 0.49
N ARG A 288 -5.60 31.44 1.19
CA ARG A 288 -4.25 31.25 0.60
C ARG A 288 -3.91 29.76 0.45
N SER A 289 -4.61 29.04 -0.42
CA SER A 289 -4.27 27.64 -0.72
C SER A 289 -3.58 27.49 -2.07
N SER A 290 -2.49 26.72 -2.09
CA SER A 290 -1.83 26.32 -3.34
C SER A 290 -2.48 25.11 -4.01
N GLY A 291 -3.37 24.40 -3.31
CA GLY A 291 -3.97 23.14 -3.76
C GLY A 291 -3.02 21.95 -3.87
N LYS A 292 -1.71 22.11 -3.61
CA LYS A 292 -0.72 21.03 -3.73
C LYS A 292 -1.13 19.76 -2.94
N GLN A 293 -1.61 19.92 -1.71
CA GLN A 293 -1.97 18.78 -0.85
C GLN A 293 -3.14 17.96 -1.42
N GLY A 294 -4.22 18.61 -1.86
CA GLY A 294 -5.37 17.92 -2.43
C GLY A 294 -5.05 17.24 -3.77
N HIS A 295 -4.21 17.87 -4.61
CA HIS A 295 -3.76 17.23 -5.86
C HIS A 295 -2.85 16.03 -5.58
N ALA A 296 -1.94 16.12 -4.62
CA ALA A 296 -1.08 15.01 -4.21
C ALA A 296 -1.89 13.81 -3.68
N ILE A 297 -2.94 14.08 -2.89
CA ILE A 297 -3.85 13.02 -2.38
C ILE A 297 -4.63 12.38 -3.53
N ALA A 298 -5.13 13.17 -4.48
CA ALA A 298 -5.83 12.65 -5.65
C ALA A 298 -4.91 11.77 -6.53
N ALA A 299 -3.66 12.20 -6.75
CA ALA A 299 -2.66 11.42 -7.46
C ALA A 299 -2.36 10.10 -6.75
N ALA A 300 -2.02 10.15 -5.46
CA ALA A 300 -1.71 8.96 -4.67
C ALA A 300 -2.89 7.97 -4.59
N ALA A 301 -4.14 8.47 -4.52
CA ALA A 301 -5.31 7.61 -4.52
C ALA A 301 -5.52 6.91 -5.89
N ALA A 302 -5.25 7.61 -6.99
CA ALA A 302 -5.31 7.03 -8.34
C ALA A 302 -4.18 6.01 -8.56
N GLU A 303 -2.96 6.31 -8.10
CA GLU A 303 -1.84 5.36 -8.07
C GLU A 303 -2.16 4.09 -7.27
N ALA A 304 -2.94 4.23 -6.18
CA ALA A 304 -3.45 3.10 -5.41
C ALA A 304 -4.66 2.37 -6.07
N GLY A 305 -5.01 2.71 -7.31
CA GLY A 305 -6.05 2.03 -8.10
C GLY A 305 -7.48 2.52 -7.89
N ALA A 306 -7.69 3.64 -7.19
CA ALA A 306 -9.02 4.19 -6.98
C ALA A 306 -9.57 4.91 -8.23
N HIS A 307 -10.90 4.91 -8.38
CA HIS A 307 -11.60 5.83 -9.27
C HIS A 307 -11.74 7.19 -8.57
N VAL A 308 -10.90 8.16 -8.96
CA VAL A 308 -10.81 9.46 -8.28
C VAL A 308 -11.58 10.55 -9.02
N THR A 309 -12.44 11.26 -8.30
CA THR A 309 -12.99 12.56 -8.73
C THR A 309 -12.34 13.68 -7.92
N LEU A 310 -11.58 14.56 -8.57
CA LEU A 310 -10.94 15.72 -7.97
C LEU A 310 -11.76 16.97 -8.26
N VAL A 311 -12.40 17.53 -7.24
CA VAL A 311 -13.10 18.81 -7.33
C VAL A 311 -12.12 19.92 -6.93
N SER A 312 -11.65 20.67 -7.93
CA SER A 312 -10.52 21.59 -7.77
C SER A 312 -10.96 23.04 -7.95
N GLY A 313 -10.69 23.86 -6.94
CA GLY A 313 -10.77 25.32 -7.04
C GLY A 313 -9.65 25.93 -7.88
N PRO A 314 -9.57 27.27 -7.99
CA PRO A 314 -8.59 27.92 -8.85
C PRO A 314 -7.14 27.74 -8.36
N VAL A 315 -6.34 26.95 -9.08
CA VAL A 315 -4.92 26.70 -8.78
C VAL A 315 -4.09 26.52 -10.06
N ASN A 316 -2.76 26.63 -9.93
CA ASN A 316 -1.80 26.41 -11.03
C ASN A 316 -1.12 25.03 -10.96
N VAL A 317 -1.67 24.09 -10.18
CA VAL A 317 -1.14 22.72 -10.07
C VAL A 317 -1.65 21.90 -11.26
N PRO A 318 -0.79 21.15 -11.99
CA PRO A 318 -1.23 20.29 -13.08
C PRO A 318 -2.23 19.23 -12.61
N ASP A 319 -3.13 18.84 -13.51
CA ASP A 319 -4.10 17.78 -13.24
C ASP A 319 -3.40 16.41 -13.18
N PRO A 320 -3.63 15.60 -12.13
CA PRO A 320 -2.98 14.30 -12.04
C PRO A 320 -3.47 13.34 -13.13
N PRO A 321 -2.58 12.51 -13.71
CA PRO A 321 -2.98 11.52 -14.70
C PRO A 321 -3.97 10.51 -14.09
N GLY A 322 -4.94 10.07 -14.89
CA GLY A 322 -5.92 9.06 -14.48
C GLY A 322 -7.01 9.55 -13.50
N VAL A 323 -7.07 10.85 -13.21
CA VAL A 323 -8.06 11.47 -12.30
C VAL A 323 -9.12 12.25 -13.08
N ALA A 324 -10.40 12.09 -12.72
CA ALA A 324 -11.48 12.90 -13.27
C ALA A 324 -11.53 14.26 -12.54
N VAL A 325 -11.06 15.33 -13.19
CA VAL A 325 -10.99 16.67 -12.58
C VAL A 325 -12.22 17.51 -12.92
N VAL A 326 -12.86 18.08 -11.90
CA VAL A 326 -13.97 19.04 -12.01
C VAL A 326 -13.49 20.39 -11.48
N LYS A 327 -13.32 21.36 -12.38
CA LYS A 327 -12.90 22.72 -12.01
C LYS A 327 -14.11 23.53 -11.51
N VAL A 328 -13.96 24.17 -10.37
CA VAL A 328 -14.99 25.00 -9.71
C VAL A 328 -14.40 26.33 -9.27
N THR A 329 -15.25 27.33 -9.04
CA THR A 329 -14.80 28.66 -8.60
C THR A 329 -15.25 28.98 -7.18
N THR A 330 -16.54 28.79 -6.87
CA THR A 330 -17.12 29.16 -5.57
C THR A 330 -17.30 27.96 -4.64
N ALA A 331 -17.52 28.22 -3.35
CA ALA A 331 -17.90 27.18 -2.38
C ALA A 331 -19.21 26.46 -2.76
N GLN A 332 -20.16 27.17 -3.37
CA GLN A 332 -21.43 26.60 -3.82
C GLN A 332 -21.24 25.68 -5.02
N ASP A 333 -20.40 26.06 -6.00
CA ASP A 333 -20.04 25.20 -7.12
C ASP A 333 -19.34 23.92 -6.63
N MET A 334 -18.42 24.08 -5.67
CA MET A 334 -17.71 22.95 -5.08
C MET A 334 -18.67 21.99 -4.38
N LEU A 335 -19.63 22.49 -3.60
CA LEU A 335 -20.65 21.66 -2.98
C LEU A 335 -21.50 20.92 -4.02
N ALA A 336 -21.93 21.60 -5.07
CA ALA A 336 -22.73 21.01 -6.13
C ALA A 336 -21.96 19.88 -6.86
N ALA A 337 -20.69 20.12 -7.17
CA ALA A 337 -19.81 19.14 -7.80
C ALA A 337 -19.58 17.91 -6.91
N VAL A 338 -19.30 18.11 -5.62
CA VAL A 338 -19.14 17.01 -4.64
C VAL A 338 -20.44 16.21 -4.53
N THR A 339 -21.58 16.88 -4.43
CA THR A 339 -22.89 16.22 -4.32
C THR A 339 -23.22 15.39 -5.55
N LYS A 340 -22.85 15.87 -6.74
CA LYS A 340 -23.02 15.14 -8.01
C LYS A 340 -22.11 13.91 -8.11
N ALA A 341 -20.93 13.97 -7.52
CA ALA A 341 -19.97 12.86 -7.53
C ALA A 341 -20.32 11.72 -6.55
N LEU A 342 -21.25 11.94 -5.62
CA LEU A 342 -21.74 10.89 -4.72
C LEU A 342 -22.67 9.90 -5.46
N PRO A 343 -22.66 8.61 -5.10
CA PRO A 343 -22.00 8.01 -3.92
C PRO A 343 -20.52 7.66 -4.14
N ALA A 344 -19.74 7.70 -3.05
CA ALA A 344 -18.32 7.35 -3.02
C ALA A 344 -17.97 6.51 -1.77
N ASP A 345 -16.85 5.79 -1.80
CA ASP A 345 -16.34 5.05 -0.66
C ASP A 345 -15.62 5.98 0.33
N VAL A 346 -14.85 6.94 -0.20
CA VAL A 346 -14.12 7.94 0.60
C VAL A 346 -14.33 9.35 0.06
N ALA A 347 -14.47 10.33 0.94
CA ALA A 347 -14.41 11.75 0.60
C ALA A 347 -13.37 12.49 1.46
N VAL A 348 -12.44 13.18 0.79
CA VAL A 348 -11.34 13.94 1.39
C VAL A 348 -11.54 15.44 1.16
N PHE A 349 -11.71 16.19 2.24
CA PHE A 349 -11.99 17.62 2.23
C PHE A 349 -10.73 18.43 2.53
N ALA A 350 -9.85 18.54 1.52
CA ALA A 350 -8.57 19.27 1.60
C ALA A 350 -8.61 20.69 0.99
N ALA A 351 -9.72 21.10 0.38
CA ALA A 351 -9.89 22.46 -0.13
C ALA A 351 -9.95 23.49 1.01
N ALA A 352 -9.40 24.68 0.75
CA ALA A 352 -9.51 25.83 1.64
C ALA A 352 -10.72 26.68 1.24
N VAL A 353 -11.91 26.20 1.59
CA VAL A 353 -13.19 26.85 1.29
C VAL A 353 -13.32 28.13 2.12
N ALA A 354 -13.75 29.23 1.49
CA ALA A 354 -14.01 30.48 2.19
C ALA A 354 -15.29 30.37 3.05
N ASP A 355 -15.20 30.74 4.33
CA ASP A 355 -16.33 30.69 5.28
C ASP A 355 -17.43 31.71 4.95
N TRP A 356 -17.06 32.83 4.30
CA TRP A 356 -17.98 33.91 3.95
C TRP A 356 -17.95 34.21 2.45
N ARG A 357 -19.11 34.60 1.92
CA ARG A 357 -19.28 35.17 0.57
C ARG A 357 -19.99 36.51 0.63
N ILE A 358 -19.97 37.24 -0.49
CA ILE A 358 -20.72 38.49 -0.63
C ILE A 358 -22.20 38.18 -0.78
N ALA A 359 -23.04 38.80 0.06
CA ALA A 359 -24.47 38.55 0.06
C ALA A 359 -25.14 38.95 -1.27
N LYS A 360 -24.63 40.01 -1.92
CA LYS A 360 -25.07 40.50 -3.23
C LYS A 360 -23.86 40.94 -4.07
N PRO A 361 -23.23 40.06 -4.86
CA PRO A 361 -22.09 40.42 -5.69
C PRO A 361 -22.49 41.47 -6.73
N GLN A 362 -21.60 42.43 -7.01
CA GLN A 362 -21.87 43.51 -7.94
C GLN A 362 -21.52 43.08 -9.37
N ALA A 363 -22.42 43.33 -10.33
CA ALA A 363 -22.16 43.03 -11.75
C ALA A 363 -21.11 43.98 -12.37
N ASN A 364 -20.89 45.15 -11.77
CA ASN A 364 -19.96 46.17 -12.26
C ASN A 364 -18.85 46.42 -11.24
N LYS A 365 -17.65 46.75 -11.74
CA LYS A 365 -16.51 47.13 -10.90
C LYS A 365 -16.89 48.27 -9.95
N ILE A 366 -16.68 48.07 -8.65
CA ILE A 366 -16.96 49.10 -7.65
C ILE A 366 -16.00 50.28 -7.89
N LYS A 367 -16.57 51.44 -8.24
CA LYS A 367 -15.83 52.69 -8.50
C LYS A 367 -15.42 53.34 -7.18
N LYS A 368 -14.26 54.02 -7.17
CA LYS A 368 -13.81 54.82 -6.03
C LYS A 368 -14.68 56.07 -5.95
N GLY A 369 -15.58 56.12 -4.97
CA GLY A 369 -16.43 57.30 -4.69
C GLY A 369 -15.84 58.17 -3.58
N ALA A 370 -16.30 59.42 -3.47
CA ALA A 370 -15.85 60.38 -2.46
C ALA A 370 -16.26 60.03 -1.00
N GLY A 371 -17.06 58.97 -0.80
CA GLY A 371 -17.68 58.62 0.49
C GLY A 371 -16.97 57.55 1.34
N GLY A 372 -15.68 57.29 1.11
CA GLY A 372 -14.89 56.36 1.93
C GLY A 372 -14.92 54.89 1.46
N SER A 373 -14.44 53.98 2.32
CA SER A 373 -14.29 52.55 2.00
C SER A 373 -15.65 51.86 1.77
N PRO A 374 -15.80 51.04 0.70
CA PRO A 374 -17.05 50.35 0.43
C PRO A 374 -17.36 49.34 1.55
N LYS A 375 -18.60 49.35 2.04
CA LYS A 375 -19.11 48.36 3.01
C LYS A 375 -19.53 47.10 2.26
N LEU A 376 -18.88 45.98 2.54
CA LEU A 376 -19.20 44.68 1.94
C LEU A 376 -20.09 43.88 2.90
N ALA A 377 -21.32 43.58 2.50
CA ALA A 377 -22.22 42.71 3.26
C ALA A 377 -21.85 41.24 3.01
N LEU A 378 -21.47 40.53 4.07
CA LEU A 378 -21.06 39.12 4.03
C LEU A 378 -22.20 38.21 4.51
N THR A 379 -22.26 37.00 3.96
CA THR A 379 -23.12 35.90 4.40
C THR A 379 -22.30 34.61 4.44
N GLU A 380 -22.66 33.67 5.32
CA GLU A 380 -21.94 32.40 5.47
C GLU A 380 -22.10 31.50 4.24
N ASN A 381 -21.02 30.82 3.89
CA ASN A 381 -20.98 29.76 2.89
C ASN A 381 -21.43 28.41 3.44
N PRO A 382 -21.88 27.49 2.57
CA PRO A 382 -22.26 26.17 3.00
C PRO A 382 -21.02 25.39 3.47
N ASP A 383 -21.18 24.66 4.57
CA ASP A 383 -20.15 23.77 5.09
C ASP A 383 -20.16 22.44 4.35
N ILE A 384 -19.30 22.32 3.33
CA ILE A 384 -19.27 21.15 2.44
C ILE A 384 -18.96 19.86 3.22
N LEU A 385 -18.00 19.92 4.15
CA LEU A 385 -17.60 18.78 4.97
C LEU A 385 -18.76 18.30 5.84
N ALA A 386 -19.39 19.22 6.61
CA ALA A 386 -20.51 18.85 7.47
C ALA A 386 -21.73 18.39 6.65
N THR A 387 -22.00 19.01 5.51
CA THR A 387 -23.11 18.63 4.63
C THR A 387 -22.99 17.18 4.16
N VAL A 388 -21.81 16.78 3.67
CA VAL A 388 -21.58 15.39 3.23
C VAL A 388 -21.51 14.44 4.43
N ALA A 389 -20.92 14.88 5.54
CA ALA A 389 -20.80 14.07 6.72
C ALA A 389 -22.16 13.71 7.34
N HIS A 390 -23.11 14.63 7.34
CA HIS A 390 -24.43 14.44 7.94
C HIS A 390 -25.50 13.93 6.94
N ASP A 391 -25.15 13.65 5.69
CA ASP A 391 -26.10 13.06 4.72
C ASP A 391 -26.34 11.57 5.02
N ALA A 392 -27.39 11.27 5.79
CA ALA A 392 -27.73 9.91 6.18
C ALA A 392 -27.95 8.92 5.02
N ARG A 393 -28.18 9.38 3.78
CA ARG A 393 -28.47 8.53 2.62
C ARG A 393 -27.24 8.30 1.74
N LYS A 394 -26.38 9.32 1.60
CA LYS A 394 -25.26 9.31 0.66
C LYS A 394 -23.89 9.49 1.30
N ARG A 395 -23.80 9.55 2.64
CA ARG A 395 -22.52 9.67 3.35
C ARG A 395 -21.55 8.56 2.89
N PRO A 396 -20.34 8.91 2.43
CA PRO A 396 -19.27 7.95 2.18
C PRO A 396 -18.94 7.08 3.40
N ARG A 397 -18.34 5.91 3.18
CA ARG A 397 -17.89 5.03 4.28
C ARG A 397 -16.83 5.70 5.14
N LEU A 398 -16.03 6.59 4.53
CA LEU A 398 -14.98 7.34 5.21
C LEU A 398 -15.00 8.80 4.76
N VAL A 399 -15.14 9.71 5.72
CA VAL A 399 -15.17 11.16 5.52
C VAL A 399 -14.01 11.80 6.27
N ILE A 400 -13.12 12.46 5.54
CA ILE A 400 -11.85 12.97 6.04
C ILE A 400 -11.81 14.50 5.89
N GLY A 401 -11.59 15.21 6.98
CA GLY A 401 -11.40 16.67 6.98
C GLY A 401 -9.94 17.06 7.12
N PHE A 402 -9.62 18.31 6.75
CA PHE A 402 -8.35 18.96 7.07
C PHE A 402 -8.56 20.11 8.05
N ALA A 403 -7.58 20.35 8.91
CA ALA A 403 -7.49 21.51 9.77
C ALA A 403 -6.11 22.17 9.60
N ALA A 404 -6.10 23.49 9.58
CA ALA A 404 -4.89 24.29 9.59
C ALA A 404 -5.00 25.18 10.82
N GLU A 405 -4.13 24.95 11.80
CA GLU A 405 -4.15 25.66 13.08
C GLU A 405 -2.74 26.13 13.41
N THR A 406 -2.63 27.27 14.10
CA THR A 406 -1.35 27.83 14.55
C THR A 406 -1.06 27.53 16.02
N GLU A 407 -2.09 27.24 16.81
CA GLU A 407 -2.03 27.01 18.26
C GLU A 407 -3.06 25.92 18.64
N HIS A 408 -2.84 25.21 19.75
CA HIS A 408 -3.78 24.21 20.29
C HIS A 408 -4.29 23.17 19.25
N ILE A 409 -3.41 22.79 18.31
CA ILE A 409 -3.74 22.06 17.08
C ILE A 409 -4.59 20.80 17.34
N VAL A 410 -4.17 19.97 18.31
CA VAL A 410 -4.85 18.70 18.62
C VAL A 410 -6.22 18.92 19.26
N GLU A 411 -6.37 19.92 20.13
CA GLU A 411 -7.63 20.22 20.80
C GLU A 411 -8.67 20.75 19.82
N HIS A 412 -8.26 21.71 18.97
CA HIS A 412 -9.11 22.25 17.90
C HIS A 412 -9.49 21.18 16.88
N ALA A 413 -8.57 20.29 16.52
CA ALA A 413 -8.84 19.17 15.61
C ALA A 413 -9.88 18.20 16.20
N LYS A 414 -9.78 17.84 17.49
CA LYS A 414 -10.79 16.98 18.16
C LYS A 414 -12.17 17.66 18.20
N ALA A 415 -12.23 18.95 18.52
CA ALA A 415 -13.48 19.70 18.52
C ALA A 415 -14.09 19.77 17.10
N LYS A 416 -13.26 19.98 16.07
CA LYS A 416 -13.69 20.00 14.67
C LYS A 416 -14.18 18.63 14.21
N LEU A 417 -13.54 17.54 14.61
CA LEU A 417 -13.95 16.16 14.30
C LEU A 417 -15.38 15.91 14.76
N ALA A 418 -15.66 16.19 16.05
CA ALA A 418 -16.98 16.02 16.64
C ALA A 418 -18.03 16.95 16.01
N ARG A 419 -17.71 18.23 15.85
CA ARG A 419 -18.64 19.23 15.29
C ARG A 419 -19.02 18.96 13.84
N LYS A 420 -18.07 18.50 13.02
CA LYS A 420 -18.29 18.27 11.58
C LYS A 420 -18.79 16.85 11.26
N GLY A 421 -18.77 15.94 12.22
CA GLY A 421 -19.20 14.54 12.02
C GLY A 421 -18.32 13.74 11.06
N CYS A 422 -17.06 14.12 10.86
CA CYS A 422 -16.13 13.39 10.01
C CYS A 422 -15.40 12.27 10.79
N ASP A 423 -14.91 11.26 10.09
CA ASP A 423 -14.25 10.11 10.71
C ASP A 423 -12.83 10.45 11.14
N TRP A 424 -12.12 11.21 10.30
CA TRP A 424 -10.73 11.65 10.53
C TRP A 424 -10.54 13.14 10.29
N ILE A 425 -9.56 13.72 10.98
CA ILE A 425 -9.01 15.04 10.67
C ILE A 425 -7.48 14.96 10.56
N LEU A 426 -6.94 15.50 9.46
CA LEU A 426 -5.52 15.79 9.35
C LEU A 426 -5.30 17.24 9.74
N ALA A 427 -4.67 17.45 10.88
CA ALA A 427 -4.38 18.77 11.42
C ALA A 427 -2.92 19.13 11.15
N ASN A 428 -2.71 20.17 10.35
CA ASN A 428 -1.39 20.66 9.99
C ASN A 428 -1.03 21.86 10.87
N ASP A 429 0.21 21.87 11.36
CA ASP A 429 0.81 23.08 11.94
C ASP A 429 1.17 24.05 10.81
N VAL A 430 0.53 25.21 10.77
CA VAL A 430 0.80 26.27 9.78
C VAL A 430 1.50 27.50 10.38
N SER A 431 2.07 27.35 11.58
CA SER A 431 2.85 28.40 12.25
C SER A 431 4.15 28.74 11.50
N ALA A 432 4.75 29.89 11.80
CA ALA A 432 6.02 30.31 11.20
C ALA A 432 7.19 29.33 11.47
N ALA A 433 7.10 28.55 12.56
CA ALA A 433 8.06 27.50 12.89
C ALA A 433 7.73 26.14 12.22
N GLY A 434 6.45 25.88 11.92
CA GLY A 434 5.94 24.64 11.30
C GLY A 434 5.89 24.63 9.77
N GLY A 435 6.21 25.75 9.13
CA GLY A 435 6.09 25.95 7.68
C GLY A 435 4.82 26.71 7.34
N ALA A 436 4.97 27.99 6.97
CA ALA A 436 3.85 28.85 6.58
C ALA A 436 2.99 28.19 5.49
N MET A 437 1.68 28.48 5.50
CA MET A 437 0.68 27.99 4.53
C MET A 437 1.22 28.04 3.08
N GLY A 438 1.72 26.90 2.58
CA GLY A 438 2.43 26.83 1.30
C GLY A 438 3.74 26.02 1.31
N GLY A 439 4.39 25.84 2.45
CA GLY A 439 5.65 25.09 2.60
C GLY A 439 5.59 23.64 2.11
N ASP A 440 6.74 23.08 1.73
CA ASP A 440 6.82 21.74 1.13
C ASP A 440 7.01 20.62 2.16
N ARG A 441 7.28 20.93 3.44
CA ARG A 441 7.33 19.96 4.55
C ARG A 441 6.47 20.42 5.72
N ASN A 442 5.56 19.56 6.17
CA ASN A 442 4.66 19.86 7.29
C ASN A 442 4.66 18.72 8.32
N THR A 443 4.51 19.08 9.59
CA THR A 443 4.13 18.13 10.64
C THR A 443 2.61 17.97 10.64
N VAL A 444 2.14 16.72 10.63
CA VAL A 444 0.71 16.40 10.54
C VAL A 444 0.29 15.61 11.76
N HIS A 445 -0.80 16.03 12.41
CA HIS A 445 -1.47 15.26 13.44
C HIS A 445 -2.71 14.60 12.83
N PHE A 446 -2.66 13.27 12.76
CA PHE A 446 -3.77 12.43 12.32
C PHE A 446 -4.69 12.15 13.52
N VAL A 447 -5.89 12.73 13.49
CA VAL A 447 -6.86 12.71 14.59
C VAL A 447 -8.05 11.84 14.21
N THR A 448 -8.37 10.88 15.08
CA THR A 448 -9.50 9.95 14.94
C THR A 448 -10.33 9.94 16.23
N ALA A 449 -11.51 9.31 16.21
CA ALA A 449 -12.29 9.10 17.43
C ALA A 449 -11.57 8.23 18.48
N GLN A 450 -10.59 7.42 18.06
CA GLN A 450 -9.85 6.50 18.94
C GLN A 450 -8.58 7.12 19.53
N GLY A 451 -8.06 8.19 18.94
CA GLY A 451 -6.80 8.78 19.39
C GLY A 451 -6.16 9.68 18.34
N VAL A 452 -4.94 10.12 18.67
CA VAL A 452 -4.14 11.05 17.87
C VAL A 452 -2.79 10.41 17.57
N GLU A 453 -2.39 10.43 16.31
CA GLU A 453 -1.08 9.98 15.84
C GLU A 453 -0.36 11.18 15.22
N SER A 454 0.88 11.44 15.62
CA SER A 454 1.69 12.53 15.07
C SER A 454 2.66 11.98 14.04
N TRP A 455 2.58 12.46 12.81
CA TRP A 455 3.51 12.11 11.75
C TRP A 455 4.73 13.04 11.77
N PRO A 456 5.94 12.52 11.52
CA PRO A 456 7.13 13.35 11.43
C PRO A 456 7.02 14.37 10.27
N PRO A 457 7.85 15.43 10.24
CA PRO A 457 7.86 16.37 9.13
C PRO A 457 8.06 15.68 7.79
N GLN A 458 7.05 15.75 6.93
CA GLN A 458 6.96 15.00 5.67
C GLN A 458 6.58 15.93 4.51
N SER A 459 6.93 15.51 3.29
CA SER A 459 6.45 16.19 2.08
C SER A 459 4.94 15.99 1.89
N LYS A 460 4.32 16.84 1.06
CA LYS A 460 2.87 16.72 0.77
C LYS A 460 2.53 15.38 0.10
N GLU A 461 3.44 14.86 -0.72
CA GLU A 461 3.35 13.57 -1.40
C GLU A 461 3.51 12.41 -0.41
N GLU A 462 4.41 12.53 0.57
CA GLU A 462 4.55 11.56 1.66
C GLU A 462 3.29 11.51 2.54
N VAL A 463 2.75 12.68 2.93
CA VAL A 463 1.48 12.79 3.66
C VAL A 463 0.33 12.19 2.86
N ALA A 464 0.29 12.45 1.55
CA ALA A 464 -0.73 11.89 0.66
C ALA A 464 -0.68 10.36 0.61
N ARG A 465 0.51 9.78 0.44
CA ARG A 465 0.70 8.31 0.43
C ARG A 465 0.37 7.67 1.78
N ALA A 466 0.79 8.30 2.89
CA ALA A 466 0.46 7.83 4.23
C ALA A 466 -1.06 7.84 4.48
N LEU A 467 -1.75 8.91 4.07
CA LEU A 467 -3.20 9.00 4.16
C LEU A 467 -3.90 7.91 3.33
N VAL A 468 -3.47 7.70 2.09
CA VAL A 468 -4.02 6.68 1.19
C VAL A 468 -3.82 5.27 1.75
N ALA A 469 -2.66 4.99 2.35
CA ALA A 469 -2.41 3.73 3.03
C ALA A 469 -3.39 3.50 4.19
N ARG A 470 -3.62 4.51 5.04
CA ARG A 470 -4.63 4.44 6.11
C ARG A 470 -6.04 4.21 5.58
N MET A 471 -6.41 4.90 4.49
CA MET A 471 -7.70 4.70 3.81
C MET A 471 -7.87 3.25 3.38
N ALA A 472 -6.85 2.66 2.74
CA ALA A 472 -6.88 1.29 2.28
C ALA A 472 -7.00 0.29 3.46
N GLU A 473 -6.17 0.44 4.50
CA GLU A 473 -6.24 -0.39 5.71
C GLU A 473 -7.65 -0.40 6.32
N THR A 474 -8.30 0.77 6.35
CA THR A 474 -9.63 0.94 6.94
C THR A 474 -10.73 0.32 6.07
N LEU A 475 -10.63 0.46 4.75
CA LEU A 475 -11.59 -0.12 3.82
C LEU A 475 -11.47 -1.64 3.66
N ALA A 476 -10.26 -2.18 3.85
CA ALA A 476 -9.98 -3.62 3.76
C ALA A 476 -10.47 -4.43 4.99
N GLY A 477 -10.86 -3.76 6.08
CA GLY A 477 -11.24 -4.42 7.34
C GLY A 477 -9.99 -4.83 8.13
N ALA A 478 -9.48 -3.91 8.95
CA ALA A 478 -8.12 -4.00 9.49
C ALA A 478 -7.86 -5.17 10.46
N LYS A 479 -6.69 -5.79 10.29
CA LYS A 479 -5.87 -6.33 11.39
C LYS A 479 -5.35 -5.13 12.18
N ARG A 480 -5.71 -5.01 13.46
CA ARG A 480 -5.47 -3.79 14.27
C ARG A 480 -4.03 -3.60 14.76
N SER A 481 -3.14 -4.54 14.50
CA SER A 481 -1.70 -4.39 14.73
C SER A 481 -0.93 -5.27 13.76
N ALA A 482 0.34 -4.95 13.51
CA ALA A 482 1.23 -5.76 12.67
C ALA A 482 1.36 -7.23 13.16
N HIS A 483 1.03 -7.49 14.43
CA HIS A 483 1.07 -8.81 15.05
C HIS A 483 -0.33 -9.44 15.25
N ALA A 484 -1.40 -8.79 14.79
CA ALA A 484 -2.75 -9.32 14.94
C ALA A 484 -2.94 -10.57 14.09
N ALA A 485 -3.25 -11.70 14.74
CA ALA A 485 -3.48 -12.96 14.05
C ALA A 485 -4.73 -12.93 13.16
N GLY A 486 -5.78 -12.21 13.57
CA GLY A 486 -7.07 -12.14 12.86
C GLY A 486 -7.49 -10.73 12.43
N LEU A 487 -8.29 -10.67 11.35
CA LEU A 487 -8.96 -9.47 10.83
C LEU A 487 -10.26 -9.25 11.62
N ASP A 488 -10.54 -8.04 12.10
CA ASP A 488 -11.82 -7.76 12.78
C ASP A 488 -12.96 -7.80 11.74
N LEU A 489 -14.00 -8.61 11.99
CA LEU A 489 -15.24 -8.59 11.23
C LEU A 489 -16.23 -7.63 11.90
N VAL A 490 -16.79 -6.72 11.10
CA VAL A 490 -17.75 -5.70 11.55
C VAL A 490 -19.15 -5.97 11.03
N ALA A 491 -20.18 -5.52 11.76
CA ALA A 491 -21.57 -5.66 11.35
C ALA A 491 -21.93 -4.65 10.24
N ALA A 492 -22.52 -5.14 9.15
CA ALA A 492 -23.02 -4.34 8.03
C ALA A 492 -24.55 -4.18 8.06
N VAL A 493 -25.15 -4.13 9.24
CA VAL A 493 -26.58 -3.84 9.42
C VAL A 493 -26.92 -2.41 8.94
N PRO A 494 -28.19 -2.10 8.58
CA PRO A 494 -28.57 -0.75 8.19
C PRO A 494 -28.32 0.29 9.30
N ALA A 495 -27.92 1.51 8.92
CA ALA A 495 -27.72 2.59 9.87
C ALA A 495 -29.05 2.98 10.53
N GLY A 496 -29.06 3.15 11.86
CA GLY A 496 -30.27 3.48 12.63
C GLY A 496 -31.23 2.30 12.87
N ALA A 497 -30.90 1.09 12.41
CA ALA A 497 -31.71 -0.11 12.64
C ALA A 497 -30.84 -1.25 13.20
N PRO A 498 -30.49 -1.22 14.51
CA PRO A 498 -29.67 -2.26 15.12
C PRO A 498 -30.41 -3.60 15.19
N VAL A 499 -29.65 -4.71 15.09
CA VAL A 499 -30.19 -6.05 15.34
C VAL A 499 -30.12 -6.33 16.83
N ILE A 500 -31.27 -6.53 17.48
CA ILE A 500 -31.35 -6.82 18.92
C ILE A 500 -31.36 -8.33 19.14
N ILE A 501 -30.37 -8.84 19.88
CA ILE A 501 -30.29 -10.24 20.28
C ILE A 501 -30.72 -10.35 21.74
N ALA A 502 -31.93 -10.86 21.98
CA ALA A 502 -32.43 -11.11 23.33
C ALA A 502 -31.55 -12.13 24.08
N PRO A 503 -31.55 -12.14 25.43
CA PRO A 503 -30.93 -13.21 26.22
C PRO A 503 -31.40 -14.61 25.77
N GLY A 504 -30.45 -15.53 25.55
CA GLY A 504 -30.70 -16.86 24.99
C GLY A 504 -30.99 -16.88 23.48
N GLY A 505 -31.08 -15.72 22.84
CA GLY A 505 -31.33 -15.57 21.41
C GLY A 505 -30.07 -15.69 20.55
N ARG A 506 -30.29 -15.81 19.24
CA ARG A 506 -29.23 -15.80 18.22
C ARG A 506 -29.66 -15.02 16.97
N ALA A 507 -28.70 -14.45 16.26
CA ALA A 507 -28.93 -13.78 14.99
C ALA A 507 -27.74 -13.98 14.04
N ALA A 508 -28.03 -14.12 12.75
CA ALA A 508 -27.01 -14.02 11.70
C ALA A 508 -26.80 -12.55 11.37
N ILE A 509 -25.58 -12.06 11.57
CA ILE A 509 -25.22 -10.67 11.34
C ILE A 509 -24.41 -10.57 10.04
N PRO A 510 -24.89 -9.81 9.03
CA PRO A 510 -24.15 -9.60 7.79
C PRO A 510 -22.88 -8.81 8.06
N THR A 511 -21.79 -9.14 7.36
CA THR A 511 -20.53 -8.40 7.45
C THR A 511 -20.30 -7.43 6.30
N GLY A 512 -21.08 -7.54 5.23
CA GLY A 512 -20.87 -6.82 3.97
C GLY A 512 -19.62 -7.27 3.21
N LEU A 513 -19.01 -8.39 3.61
CA LEU A 513 -17.79 -8.94 3.02
C LEU A 513 -18.09 -10.26 2.32
N ALA A 514 -17.55 -10.43 1.12
CA ALA A 514 -17.44 -11.70 0.43
C ALA A 514 -15.96 -11.91 0.10
N PHE A 515 -15.48 -13.15 0.21
CA PHE A 515 -14.07 -13.47 0.03
C PHE A 515 -13.87 -14.51 -1.08
N ALA A 516 -12.71 -14.47 -1.70
CA ALA A 516 -12.13 -15.61 -2.40
C ALA A 516 -10.85 -15.97 -1.66
N LEU A 517 -10.81 -17.15 -1.03
CA LEU A 517 -9.60 -17.60 -0.33
C LEU A 517 -8.73 -18.44 -1.28
N PRO A 518 -7.40 -18.39 -1.13
CA PRO A 518 -6.51 -19.26 -1.89
C PRO A 518 -6.81 -20.75 -1.66
N ALA A 519 -6.53 -21.58 -2.66
CA ALA A 519 -6.61 -23.03 -2.50
C ALA A 519 -5.72 -23.50 -1.34
N GLY A 520 -6.25 -24.40 -0.51
CA GLY A 520 -5.54 -24.91 0.66
C GLY A 520 -5.56 -23.98 1.89
N ILE A 521 -6.35 -22.90 1.88
CA ILE A 521 -6.54 -21.98 3.02
C ILE A 521 -8.01 -21.89 3.40
N GLU A 522 -8.35 -22.18 4.65
CA GLU A 522 -9.67 -21.90 5.22
C GLU A 522 -9.67 -20.56 5.97
N GLY A 523 -10.85 -19.93 6.03
CA GLY A 523 -11.13 -18.82 6.92
C GLY A 523 -11.82 -19.30 8.19
N GLN A 524 -11.29 -18.93 9.36
CA GLN A 524 -11.87 -19.27 10.65
C GLN A 524 -12.46 -18.03 11.32
N ILE A 525 -13.79 -17.98 11.42
CA ILE A 525 -14.53 -16.97 12.17
C ILE A 525 -14.50 -17.35 13.65
N ARG A 526 -13.82 -16.53 14.45
CA ARG A 526 -13.62 -16.75 15.89
C ARG A 526 -14.29 -15.64 16.71
N PRO A 527 -14.72 -15.93 17.94
CA PRO A 527 -15.29 -14.94 18.84
C PRO A 527 -14.24 -13.95 19.31
N ARG A 528 -14.71 -12.78 19.75
CA ARG A 528 -13.88 -11.74 20.38
C ARG A 528 -14.01 -11.90 21.89
N SER A 529 -12.90 -12.04 22.60
CA SER A 529 -12.89 -12.26 24.06
C SER A 529 -13.64 -11.18 24.83
N GLY A 530 -13.55 -9.91 24.40
CA GLY A 530 -14.27 -8.80 25.01
C GLY A 530 -15.80 -8.92 24.91
N LEU A 531 -16.35 -9.39 23.79
CA LEU A 531 -17.81 -9.56 23.66
C LEU A 531 -18.31 -10.69 24.56
N ALA A 532 -17.56 -11.80 24.61
CA ALA A 532 -17.90 -12.93 25.46
C ALA A 532 -17.82 -12.54 26.94
N LEU A 533 -16.77 -11.80 27.33
CA LEU A 533 -16.54 -11.39 28.72
C LEU A 533 -17.53 -10.33 29.20
N HIS A 534 -17.76 -9.27 28.41
CA HIS A 534 -18.52 -8.10 28.86
C HIS A 534 -20.02 -8.21 28.61
N HIS A 535 -20.42 -9.00 27.61
CA HIS A 535 -21.83 -9.06 27.18
C HIS A 535 -22.38 -10.49 27.11
N GLY A 536 -21.56 -11.52 27.36
CA GLY A 536 -21.97 -12.91 27.17
C GLY A 536 -22.24 -13.26 25.71
N VAL A 537 -21.75 -12.46 24.76
CA VAL A 537 -22.01 -12.65 23.33
C VAL A 537 -20.85 -13.40 22.67
N THR A 538 -21.15 -14.47 21.97
CA THR A 538 -20.15 -15.30 21.27
C THR A 538 -20.60 -15.68 19.87
N VAL A 539 -19.66 -16.20 19.08
CA VAL A 539 -19.94 -16.81 17.77
C VAL A 539 -20.41 -18.24 18.03
N LEU A 540 -21.66 -18.54 17.68
CA LEU A 540 -22.33 -19.79 18.04
C LEU A 540 -21.64 -21.02 17.43
N ASN A 541 -21.15 -20.91 16.19
CA ASN A 541 -20.51 -21.98 15.44
C ASN A 541 -18.98 -21.92 15.51
N SER A 542 -18.39 -21.35 16.57
CA SER A 542 -16.94 -21.10 16.64
C SER A 542 -16.09 -22.40 16.73
N PRO A 543 -14.97 -22.50 15.97
CA PRO A 543 -14.63 -21.62 14.86
C PRO A 543 -15.56 -21.87 13.67
N GLY A 544 -16.13 -20.81 13.10
CA GLY A 544 -16.93 -20.93 11.88
C GLY A 544 -16.01 -21.06 10.68
N THR A 545 -16.12 -22.14 9.93
CA THR A 545 -15.28 -22.38 8.74
C THR A 545 -15.84 -21.66 7.51
N LEU A 546 -14.94 -21.03 6.75
CA LEU A 546 -15.18 -20.47 5.42
C LEU A 546 -14.29 -21.21 4.42
N ASP A 547 -14.93 -21.90 3.49
CA ASP A 547 -14.24 -22.70 2.48
C ASP A 547 -13.66 -21.84 1.33
N PRO A 548 -12.56 -22.27 0.67
CA PRO A 548 -11.97 -21.55 -0.44
C PRO A 548 -12.87 -21.32 -1.65
N ASP A 549 -13.92 -22.12 -1.82
CA ASP A 549 -14.89 -22.05 -2.91
C ASP A 549 -16.16 -21.27 -2.55
N TYR A 550 -16.34 -20.86 -1.29
CA TYR A 550 -17.46 -20.01 -0.90
C TYR A 550 -17.29 -18.59 -1.48
N ARG A 551 -18.34 -18.05 -2.10
CA ARG A 551 -18.36 -16.71 -2.72
C ARG A 551 -19.48 -15.80 -2.21
N GLY A 552 -20.32 -16.31 -1.33
CA GLY A 552 -21.43 -15.54 -0.75
C GLY A 552 -20.95 -14.51 0.27
N GLU A 553 -21.88 -13.68 0.73
CA GLU A 553 -21.61 -12.78 1.85
C GLU A 553 -21.38 -13.59 3.13
N VAL A 554 -20.33 -13.22 3.88
CA VAL A 554 -20.03 -13.81 5.17
C VAL A 554 -20.97 -13.23 6.23
N HIS A 555 -21.65 -14.14 6.92
CA HIS A 555 -22.50 -13.83 8.06
C HIS A 555 -21.88 -14.41 9.33
N VAL A 556 -21.98 -13.67 10.43
CA VAL A 556 -21.54 -14.11 11.76
C VAL A 556 -22.77 -14.48 12.58
N ILE A 557 -22.85 -15.74 13.01
CA ILE A 557 -23.95 -16.20 13.87
C ILE A 557 -23.59 -15.87 15.32
N LEU A 558 -24.15 -14.78 15.84
CA LEU A 558 -23.97 -14.40 17.23
C LEU A 558 -25.05 -15.04 18.11
N ALA A 559 -24.65 -15.51 19.28
CA ALA A 559 -25.54 -15.95 20.35
C ALA A 559 -25.30 -15.11 21.60
N ASN A 560 -26.37 -14.70 22.26
CA ASN A 560 -26.32 -13.92 23.49
C ASN A 560 -26.61 -14.81 24.70
N PHE A 561 -25.57 -15.14 25.47
CA PHE A 561 -25.66 -15.83 26.76
C PHE A 561 -25.65 -14.86 27.95
N GLY A 562 -25.63 -13.55 27.68
CA GLY A 562 -25.75 -12.50 28.70
C GLY A 562 -27.17 -12.39 29.25
N ARG A 563 -27.34 -11.52 30.26
CA ARG A 563 -28.61 -11.27 30.93
C ARG A 563 -29.44 -10.16 30.28
N ASP A 564 -28.78 -9.29 29.52
CA ASP A 564 -29.40 -8.13 28.89
C ASP A 564 -29.48 -8.32 27.36
N PRO A 565 -30.47 -7.71 26.67
CA PRO A 565 -30.49 -7.65 25.22
C PRO A 565 -29.23 -6.98 24.67
N PHE A 566 -28.64 -7.56 23.63
CA PHE A 566 -27.45 -7.01 22.98
C PHE A 566 -27.82 -6.37 21.64
N ALA A 567 -27.53 -5.07 21.50
CA ALA A 567 -27.75 -4.33 20.27
C ALA A 567 -26.51 -4.40 19.37
N VAL A 568 -26.67 -4.97 18.18
CA VAL A 568 -25.63 -4.99 17.15
C VAL A 568 -25.86 -3.82 16.21
N GLU A 569 -25.02 -2.79 16.35
CA GLU A 569 -25.03 -1.60 15.51
C GLU A 569 -24.13 -1.74 14.28
N ARG A 570 -24.39 -0.92 13.25
CA ARG A 570 -23.52 -0.84 12.06
C ARG A 570 -22.09 -0.47 12.48
N GLY A 571 -21.11 -1.23 11.98
CA GLY A 571 -19.69 -1.03 12.29
C GLY A 571 -19.24 -1.65 13.62
N ALA A 572 -20.17 -2.22 14.40
CA ALA A 572 -19.80 -2.95 15.62
C ALA A 572 -18.91 -4.15 15.27
N ARG A 573 -17.85 -4.34 16.03
CA ARG A 573 -16.91 -5.47 15.85
C ARG A 573 -17.48 -6.72 16.49
N ILE A 574 -17.84 -7.70 15.66
CA ILE A 574 -18.65 -8.86 16.08
C ILE A 574 -17.87 -10.17 16.13
N ALA A 575 -16.84 -10.33 15.31
CA ALA A 575 -15.99 -11.51 15.26
C ALA A 575 -14.59 -11.16 14.75
N GLN A 576 -13.71 -12.15 14.67
CA GLN A 576 -12.42 -12.03 14.01
C GLN A 576 -12.23 -13.18 13.02
N LEU A 577 -11.65 -12.90 11.86
CA LEU A 577 -11.31 -13.88 10.83
C LEU A 577 -9.82 -14.22 10.92
N VAL A 578 -9.50 -15.50 11.12
CA VAL A 578 -8.13 -16.02 11.09
C VAL A 578 -7.98 -16.94 9.89
N LEU A 579 -6.92 -16.77 9.09
CA LEU A 579 -6.63 -17.67 7.98
C LEU A 579 -5.78 -18.84 8.46
N ALA A 580 -6.14 -20.05 8.07
CA ALA A 580 -5.43 -21.27 8.45
C ALA A 580 -5.18 -22.16 7.22
N ALA A 581 -4.01 -22.79 7.15
CA ALA A 581 -3.72 -23.77 6.12
C ALA A 581 -4.50 -25.06 6.37
N THR A 582 -5.16 -25.59 5.34
CA THR A 582 -5.88 -26.86 5.39
C THR A 582 -4.99 -27.97 4.83
N LEU A 583 -4.84 -29.05 5.58
CA LEU A 583 -4.25 -30.29 5.08
C LEU A 583 -5.36 -31.15 4.49
N GLN A 584 -5.27 -31.43 3.20
CA GLN A 584 -6.17 -32.36 2.51
C GLN A 584 -5.55 -33.76 2.61
N ALA A 585 -6.28 -34.72 3.18
CA ALA A 585 -5.88 -36.12 3.27
C ALA A 585 -6.84 -36.99 2.48
N ALA A 586 -6.30 -37.97 1.75
CA ALA A 586 -7.12 -38.97 1.08
C ALA A 586 -7.76 -39.89 2.13
N ILE A 587 -9.09 -39.91 2.19
CA ILE A 587 -9.84 -40.84 3.04
C ILE A 587 -9.82 -42.20 2.33
N ARG A 588 -9.25 -43.21 2.99
CA ARG A 588 -9.26 -44.60 2.53
C ARG A 588 -10.14 -45.43 3.47
N GLU A 589 -11.21 -45.98 2.93
CA GLU A 589 -12.01 -46.97 3.64
C GLU A 589 -11.22 -48.28 3.77
N VAL A 590 -11.22 -48.85 4.97
CA VAL A 590 -10.52 -50.10 5.30
C VAL A 590 -11.46 -51.02 6.09
N ALA A 591 -11.30 -52.33 5.90
CA ALA A 591 -12.12 -53.32 6.59
C ALA A 591 -11.88 -53.34 8.11
N ASN A 592 -10.65 -53.05 8.54
CA ASN A 592 -10.25 -52.95 9.95
C ASN A 592 -9.27 -51.79 10.12
N LEU A 593 -9.36 -51.07 11.24
CA LEU A 593 -8.34 -50.10 11.69
C LEU A 593 -7.26 -50.84 12.50
N ASP A 594 -6.04 -50.33 12.49
CA ASP A 594 -4.94 -50.89 13.29
C ASP A 594 -5.25 -50.80 14.79
N GLU A 595 -4.91 -51.86 15.54
CA GLU A 595 -5.06 -51.87 16.98
C GLU A 595 -4.06 -50.92 17.65
N THR A 596 -4.56 -50.08 18.55
CA THR A 596 -3.73 -49.22 19.40
C THR A 596 -3.92 -49.59 20.86
N THR A 597 -2.92 -49.30 21.70
CA THR A 597 -3.00 -49.50 23.16
C THR A 597 -4.16 -48.76 23.82
N ARG A 598 -4.71 -47.73 23.16
CA ARG A 598 -5.91 -47.02 23.62
C ARG A 598 -7.20 -47.83 23.45
N GLY A 599 -7.32 -48.60 22.37
CA GLY A 599 -8.52 -49.36 22.02
C GLY A 599 -9.76 -48.48 21.86
N VAL A 600 -10.93 -48.99 22.26
CA VAL A 600 -12.25 -48.31 22.18
C VAL A 600 -12.58 -47.42 23.40
N ARG A 601 -11.58 -47.04 24.21
CA ARG A 601 -11.81 -46.14 25.36
C ARG A 601 -12.22 -44.75 24.86
N GLY A 602 -13.34 -44.23 25.38
CA GLY A 602 -14.12 -43.12 24.82
C GLY A 602 -13.37 -41.82 24.46
N PHE A 603 -14.06 -40.96 23.71
CA PHE A 603 -13.55 -39.65 23.28
C PHE A 603 -13.06 -38.83 24.48
N GLY A 604 -11.81 -38.36 24.41
CA GLY A 604 -11.17 -37.54 25.45
C GLY A 604 -10.54 -38.28 26.65
N SER A 605 -10.69 -39.60 26.77
CA SER A 605 -10.02 -40.38 27.83
C SER A 605 -8.62 -40.82 27.41
N THR A 606 -7.58 -40.30 28.07
CA THR A 606 -6.20 -40.83 28.01
C THR A 606 -5.97 -41.72 29.22
N GLY A 607 -6.58 -42.92 29.24
CA GLY A 607 -6.33 -44.02 30.19
C GLY A 607 -5.89 -43.64 31.61
N THR A 608 -6.84 -43.75 32.56
CA THR A 608 -6.84 -43.26 33.96
C THR A 608 -6.92 -41.74 34.11
#